data_AF-V4RMS5-F1
#
_entry.id   AF-V4RMS5-F1
#
_cell.length_a   1.000
_cell.length_b   1.000
_cell.length_c   1.000
_cell.angle_alpha   90.00
_cell.angle_beta   90.00
_cell.angle_gamma   90.00
#
_symmetry.space_group_name_H-M   'P 1'
#
loop_
_entity.id
_entity.type
_entity.pdbx_description
1 polymer ?
#
loop_
_entity_poly.entity_id
_entity_poly.type
_entity_poly.pdbx_seq_one_letter_code
_entity_poly.pdbx_strand_id
1 'polypeptide(L)'
;MILDPLIRRNIDPSNEGVRVTTTARRLIATMEQWAIQHESDHFFIAPVTYEKPDHFRQSLVNQLSRPEGPNHFRSPDARADSLLVKRSMFQDEREVRILCVGTGQLHEGDKIRAMPILPNHLFTEVRFDPRLTAFERREREETLRKLGYEGTFVDDGSYVPVLTLVPLPNGWPSPE
;
A
#
# COMPACT_ATOMS: atom_id res chain seq x y z
N MET A 1 -9.73 15.10 6.03
CA MET A 1 -11.20 15.11 5.97
C MET A 1 -11.67 16.51 6.34
N ILE A 2 -12.42 17.16 5.44
CA ILE A 2 -13.02 18.48 5.71
C ILE A 2 -14.48 18.22 6.05
N LEU A 3 -14.94 18.71 7.19
CA LEU A 3 -16.31 18.52 7.66
C LEU A 3 -17.12 19.79 7.45
N ASP A 4 -18.38 19.64 7.05
CA ASP A 4 -19.36 20.72 7.10
C ASP A 4 -19.57 21.14 8.57
N PRO A 5 -19.47 22.44 8.90
CA PRO A 5 -19.55 22.91 10.28
C PRO A 5 -20.94 22.73 10.93
N LEU A 6 -22.01 22.65 10.14
CA LEU A 6 -23.38 22.54 10.61
C LEU A 6 -23.82 21.08 10.72
N ILE A 7 -23.66 20.31 9.63
CA ILE A 7 -24.16 18.92 9.56
C ILE A 7 -23.08 17.89 9.91
N ARG A 8 -21.82 18.32 10.11
CA ARG A 8 -20.67 17.46 10.46
C ARG A 8 -20.42 16.31 9.48
N ARG A 9 -20.79 16.50 8.21
CA ARG A 9 -20.57 15.54 7.13
C ARG A 9 -19.26 15.83 6.41
N ASN A 10 -18.54 14.80 5.96
CA ASN A 10 -17.42 14.92 5.06
C ASN A 10 -17.87 15.55 3.73
N ILE A 11 -17.36 16.73 3.41
CA ILE A 11 -17.66 17.46 2.16
C ILE A 11 -16.79 17.01 0.99
N ASP A 12 -15.77 16.18 1.25
CA ASP A 12 -14.85 15.66 0.25
C ASP A 12 -14.70 14.14 0.37
N PRO A 13 -15.76 13.37 0.03
CA PRO A 13 -15.74 11.92 0.08
C PRO A 13 -14.81 11.30 -0.98
N SER A 14 -14.48 12.01 -2.06
CA SER A 14 -13.63 11.48 -3.14
C SER A 14 -12.16 11.34 -2.74
N ASN A 15 -11.70 12.15 -1.78
CA ASN A 15 -10.36 12.06 -1.20
C ASN A 15 -10.32 11.26 0.10
N GLU A 16 -11.37 10.48 0.39
CA GLU A 16 -11.44 9.60 1.54
C GLU A 16 -10.56 8.36 1.32
N GLY A 17 -9.66 8.10 2.28
CA GLY A 17 -8.82 6.91 2.24
C GLY A 17 -9.61 5.68 2.65
N VAL A 18 -9.42 4.58 1.93
CA VAL A 18 -9.93 3.26 2.30
C VAL A 18 -8.75 2.31 2.45
N ARG A 19 -8.68 1.59 3.57
CA ARG A 19 -7.71 0.53 3.77
C ARG A 19 -8.36 -0.80 3.40
N VAL A 20 -7.71 -1.54 2.51
CA VAL A 20 -8.12 -2.89 2.12
C VAL A 20 -7.12 -3.91 2.65
N THR A 21 -7.61 -5.09 3.02
CA THR A 21 -6.77 -6.22 3.40
C THR A 21 -6.89 -7.30 2.32
N THR A 22 -5.76 -7.93 2.01
CA THR A 22 -5.66 -9.04 1.05
C THR A 22 -4.61 -10.03 1.52
N THR A 23 -4.40 -11.09 0.75
CA THR A 23 -3.35 -12.09 0.98
C THR A 23 -2.44 -12.16 -0.24
N ALA A 24 -1.18 -12.55 -0.05
CA ALA A 24 -0.25 -12.77 -1.16
C ALA A 24 -0.82 -13.72 -2.22
N ARG A 25 -1.54 -14.78 -1.79
CA ARG A 25 -2.22 -15.72 -2.69
C ARG A 25 -3.25 -15.03 -3.61
N ARG A 26 -4.11 -14.17 -3.06
CA ARG A 26 -5.15 -13.46 -3.83
C ARG A 26 -4.54 -12.43 -4.80
N LEU A 27 -3.47 -11.75 -4.36
CA LEU A 27 -2.70 -10.84 -5.21
C LEU A 27 -2.08 -11.60 -6.40
N ILE A 28 -1.37 -12.69 -6.14
CA ILE A 28 -0.73 -13.52 -7.17
C ILE A 28 -1.78 -14.04 -8.16
N ALA A 29 -2.89 -14.61 -7.68
CA ALA A 29 -3.94 -15.12 -8.56
C ALA A 29 -4.55 -14.04 -9.46
N THR A 30 -4.69 -12.80 -8.96
CA THR A 30 -5.17 -11.67 -9.76
C THR A 30 -4.12 -11.24 -10.80
N MET A 31 -2.84 -11.25 -10.42
CA MET A 31 -1.73 -10.94 -11.32
C MET A 31 -1.55 -12.00 -12.42
N GLU A 32 -1.71 -13.28 -12.11
CA GLU A 32 -1.60 -14.38 -13.10
C GLU A 32 -2.59 -14.19 -14.24
N GLN A 33 -3.84 -13.82 -13.92
CA GLN A 33 -4.86 -13.52 -14.94
C GLN A 33 -4.45 -12.35 -15.84
N TRP A 34 -3.82 -11.33 -15.26
CA TRP A 34 -3.35 -10.17 -16.00
C TRP A 34 -2.10 -10.48 -16.84
N ALA A 35 -1.21 -11.33 -16.34
CA ALA A 35 0.02 -11.75 -17.00
C ALA A 35 -0.26 -12.57 -18.27
N ILE A 36 -1.30 -13.40 -18.29
CA ILE A 36 -1.75 -14.12 -19.49
C ILE A 36 -2.03 -13.16 -20.66
N GLN A 37 -2.50 -11.95 -20.37
CA GLN A 37 -2.81 -10.93 -21.39
C GLN A 37 -1.58 -10.15 -21.86
N HIS A 38 -0.42 -10.35 -21.22
CA HIS A 38 0.81 -9.55 -21.38
C HIS A 38 2.05 -10.45 -21.43
N GLU A 39 2.10 -11.38 -22.38
CA GLU A 39 3.13 -12.44 -22.46
C GLU A 39 4.59 -11.93 -22.56
N SER A 40 4.80 -10.67 -22.98
CA SER A 40 6.13 -10.05 -23.11
C SER A 40 6.58 -9.30 -21.85
N ASP A 41 5.70 -9.12 -20.87
CA ASP A 41 5.95 -8.42 -19.62
C ASP A 41 6.32 -9.39 -18.50
N HIS A 42 7.18 -8.94 -17.57
CA HIS A 42 7.59 -9.72 -16.42
C HIS A 42 6.96 -9.14 -15.16
N PHE A 43 6.37 -9.98 -14.32
CA PHE A 43 5.64 -9.56 -13.13
C PHE A 43 6.36 -10.00 -11.87
N PHE A 44 6.49 -9.08 -10.91
CA PHE A 44 7.18 -9.32 -9.65
C PHE A 44 6.29 -8.92 -8.48
N ILE A 45 6.34 -9.70 -7.41
CA ILE A 45 5.78 -9.36 -6.11
C ILE A 45 6.84 -9.61 -5.04
N ALA A 46 7.25 -8.55 -4.34
CA ALA A 46 8.32 -8.68 -3.36
C ALA A 46 8.24 -7.58 -2.29
N PRO A 47 8.71 -7.88 -1.06
CA PRO A 47 8.89 -6.86 -0.04
C PRO A 47 9.98 -5.87 -0.47
N VAL A 48 9.83 -4.62 -0.04
CA VAL A 48 10.85 -3.60 -0.23
C VAL A 48 12.01 -3.82 0.74
N THR A 49 13.23 -3.76 0.22
CA THR A 49 14.46 -3.73 1.01
C THR A 49 14.74 -2.28 1.43
N TYR A 50 14.96 -2.11 2.73
CA TYR A 50 15.19 -0.80 3.34
C TYR A 50 16.66 -0.58 3.60
N GLU A 51 17.29 0.32 2.86
CA GLU A 51 18.73 0.56 2.94
C GLU A 51 19.08 1.97 3.41
N LYS A 52 20.21 2.06 4.12
CA LYS A 52 20.87 3.34 4.39
C LYS A 52 21.56 3.84 3.12
N PRO A 53 21.67 5.17 2.91
CA PRO A 53 22.27 5.73 1.69
C PRO A 53 23.66 5.19 1.34
N ASP A 54 24.51 4.95 2.34
CA ASP A 54 25.89 4.50 2.09
C ASP A 54 25.96 3.02 1.69
N HIS A 55 25.09 2.18 2.26
CA HIS A 55 24.96 0.78 1.84
C HIS A 55 24.46 0.68 0.40
N PHE A 56 23.45 1.49 0.05
CA PHE A 56 22.92 1.55 -1.31
C PHE A 56 23.99 2.00 -2.32
N ARG A 57 24.75 3.06 -2.01
CA ARG A 57 25.85 3.53 -2.86
C ARG A 57 26.90 2.45 -3.08
N GLN A 58 27.31 1.77 -2.00
CA GLN A 58 28.29 0.70 -2.10
C GLN A 58 27.77 -0.47 -2.93
N SER A 59 26.50 -0.86 -2.73
CA SER A 59 25.83 -1.92 -3.51
C SER A 59 25.80 -1.57 -5.00
N LEU A 60 25.43 -0.33 -5.34
CA LEU A 60 25.41 0.15 -6.71
C LEU A 60 26.81 0.15 -7.36
N VAL A 61 27.84 0.65 -6.66
CA VAL A 61 29.22 0.63 -7.16
C VAL A 61 29.71 -0.80 -7.37
N ASN A 62 29.44 -1.70 -6.43
CA ASN A 62 29.78 -3.12 -6.56
C ASN A 62 29.11 -3.75 -7.78
N GLN A 63 27.84 -3.42 -8.03
CA GLN A 63 27.10 -3.93 -9.19
C GLN A 63 27.68 -3.41 -10.51
N LEU A 64 27.99 -2.12 -10.58
CA LEU A 64 28.58 -1.49 -11.78
C LEU A 64 30.02 -1.95 -12.05
N SER A 65 30.74 -2.45 -11.04
CA SER A 65 32.11 -2.95 -11.18
C SER A 65 32.20 -4.41 -11.65
N ARG A 66 31.06 -5.13 -11.75
CA ARG A 66 31.01 -6.50 -12.30
C ARG A 66 31.24 -6.47 -13.82
N PRO A 67 31.62 -7.60 -14.46
CA PRO A 67 31.85 -7.65 -15.91
C PRO A 67 30.66 -7.17 -16.75
N GLU A 68 29.44 -7.39 -16.26
CA GLU A 68 28.17 -6.97 -16.86
C GLU A 68 28.01 -5.43 -16.83
N GLY A 69 28.59 -4.77 -15.82
CA GLY A 69 28.49 -3.34 -15.58
C GLY A 69 27.05 -2.81 -15.65
N PRO A 70 26.83 -1.66 -16.33
CA PRO A 70 25.49 -1.12 -16.54
C PRO A 70 24.53 -2.04 -17.31
N ASN A 71 25.03 -3.01 -18.10
CA ASN A 71 24.16 -3.90 -18.87
C ASN A 71 23.33 -4.82 -17.98
N HIS A 72 23.72 -5.01 -16.71
CA HIS A 72 22.92 -5.74 -15.73
C HIS A 72 21.46 -5.24 -15.67
N PHE A 73 21.25 -3.92 -15.70
CA PHE A 73 19.92 -3.29 -15.63
C PHE A 73 19.08 -3.47 -16.93
N ARG A 74 19.61 -4.15 -17.95
CA ARG A 74 18.84 -4.57 -19.12
C ARG A 74 18.00 -5.83 -18.85
N SER A 75 18.32 -6.59 -17.81
CA SER A 75 17.46 -7.71 -17.39
C SER A 75 16.22 -7.21 -16.63
N PRO A 76 15.04 -7.86 -16.80
CA PRO A 76 13.86 -7.54 -16.03
C PRO A 76 14.06 -7.67 -14.52
N ASP A 77 14.77 -8.72 -14.08
CA ASP A 77 15.08 -8.98 -12.66
C ASP A 77 15.87 -7.85 -12.02
N ALA A 78 16.96 -7.39 -12.67
CA ALA A 78 17.76 -6.28 -12.15
C ALA A 78 16.97 -4.96 -12.06
N ARG A 79 16.05 -4.72 -13.00
CA ARG A 79 15.16 -3.56 -12.93
C ARG A 79 14.19 -3.69 -11.76
N ALA A 80 13.58 -4.86 -11.59
CA ALA A 80 12.70 -5.13 -10.45
C ALA A 80 13.43 -4.92 -9.12
N ASP A 81 14.61 -5.52 -8.96
CA ASP A 81 15.45 -5.35 -7.76
C ASP A 81 15.76 -3.88 -7.47
N SER A 82 16.12 -3.10 -8.49
CA SER A 82 16.38 -1.66 -8.32
C SER A 82 15.14 -0.87 -7.86
N LEU A 83 13.95 -1.32 -8.26
CA LEU A 83 12.66 -0.76 -7.87
C LEU A 83 12.14 -1.35 -6.56
N LEU A 84 12.85 -2.27 -5.92
CA LEU A 84 12.51 -2.86 -4.63
C LEU A 84 13.32 -2.29 -3.48
N VAL A 85 14.08 -1.22 -3.70
CA VAL A 85 14.84 -0.53 -2.64
C VAL A 85 14.13 0.76 -2.22
N LYS A 86 14.15 1.04 -0.91
CA LYS A 86 13.68 2.30 -0.32
C LYS A 86 14.61 2.74 0.81
N ARG A 87 14.58 4.02 1.14
CA ARG A 87 15.38 4.58 2.24
C ARG A 87 14.91 4.00 3.57
N SER A 88 15.85 3.67 4.46
CA SER A 88 15.57 3.07 5.77
C SER A 88 14.61 3.87 6.67
N MET A 89 14.50 5.19 6.47
CA MET A 89 13.54 6.04 7.21
C MET A 89 12.06 5.67 6.99
N PHE A 90 11.74 4.88 5.97
CA PHE A 90 10.37 4.46 5.64
C PHE A 90 10.09 3.00 6.03
N GLN A 91 10.96 2.38 6.84
CA GLN A 91 10.86 0.96 7.20
C GLN A 91 9.54 0.59 7.91
N ASP A 92 8.95 1.55 8.61
CA ASP A 92 7.68 1.36 9.32
C ASP A 92 6.50 1.05 8.37
N GLU A 93 6.62 1.38 7.09
CA GLU A 93 5.58 1.11 6.10
C GLU A 93 5.44 -0.39 5.75
N ARG A 94 6.52 -1.17 5.90
CA ARG A 94 6.57 -2.61 5.53
C ARG A 94 5.99 -2.87 4.14
N GLU A 95 6.42 -2.08 3.17
CA GLU A 95 5.90 -2.01 1.81
C GLU A 95 6.18 -3.31 1.05
N VAL A 96 5.17 -3.79 0.31
CA VAL A 96 5.30 -4.84 -0.70
C VAL A 96 4.93 -4.21 -2.03
N ARG A 97 5.80 -4.36 -3.04
CA ARG A 97 5.56 -3.84 -4.39
C ARG A 97 5.11 -4.94 -5.32
N ILE A 98 4.20 -4.56 -6.20
CA ILE A 98 3.84 -5.31 -7.40
C ILE A 98 4.41 -4.54 -8.58
N LEU A 99 5.24 -5.18 -9.39
CA LEU A 99 5.92 -4.56 -10.51
C LEU A 99 5.57 -5.28 -11.80
N CYS A 100 5.41 -4.51 -12.87
CA CYS A 100 5.35 -4.98 -14.24
C CYS A 100 6.54 -4.36 -14.97
N VAL A 101 7.42 -5.23 -15.49
CA VAL A 101 8.65 -4.84 -16.17
C VAL A 101 8.61 -5.36 -17.60
N GLY A 102 8.36 -4.47 -18.54
CA GLY A 102 8.38 -4.81 -19.96
C GLY A 102 9.79 -5.08 -20.49
N THR A 103 9.87 -5.90 -21.54
CA THR A 103 11.13 -6.26 -22.23
C THR A 103 11.47 -5.32 -23.40
N GLY A 104 10.52 -4.48 -23.82
CA GLY A 104 10.70 -3.49 -24.89
C GLY A 104 10.55 -2.05 -24.41
N GLN A 105 10.70 -1.12 -25.36
CA GLN A 105 10.08 0.19 -25.27
C GLN A 105 8.59 -0.05 -24.94
N LEU A 106 8.13 0.40 -23.75
CA LEU A 106 6.71 0.52 -23.41
C LEU A 106 6.07 1.53 -24.37
N HIS A 107 5.94 1.19 -25.65
CA HIS A 107 5.54 2.11 -26.69
C HIS A 107 4.29 1.56 -27.37
N GLU A 108 3.34 2.49 -27.53
CA GLU A 108 1.96 2.34 -27.99
C GLU A 108 1.01 1.62 -27.02
N GLY A 109 0.65 2.33 -25.95
CA GLY A 109 -0.42 1.96 -25.03
C GLY A 109 -0.74 3.10 -24.08
N ASP A 110 -1.84 3.00 -23.33
CA ASP A 110 -2.16 3.97 -22.29
C ASP A 110 -1.01 4.10 -21.29
N LYS A 111 -0.68 5.34 -20.92
CA LYS A 111 0.39 5.64 -19.93
C LYS A 111 0.15 4.96 -18.58
N ILE A 112 -1.06 4.49 -18.33
CA ILE A 112 -1.50 3.78 -17.14
C ILE A 112 -2.08 2.44 -17.59
N ARG A 113 -1.45 1.34 -17.19
CA ARG A 113 -2.06 0.01 -17.35
C ARG A 113 -2.98 -0.26 -16.17
N ALA A 114 -4.28 -0.34 -16.44
CA ALA A 114 -5.24 -0.74 -15.43
C ALA A 114 -5.20 -2.26 -15.27
N MET A 115 -4.89 -2.74 -14.06
CA MET A 115 -5.08 -4.14 -13.71
C MET A 115 -6.56 -4.33 -13.34
N PRO A 116 -7.31 -5.18 -14.07
CA PRO A 116 -8.70 -5.46 -13.70
C PRO A 116 -8.70 -6.18 -12.36
N ILE A 117 -9.45 -5.64 -11.39
CA ILE A 117 -9.61 -6.26 -10.08
C ILE A 117 -11.06 -6.64 -9.87
N LEU A 118 -11.28 -7.84 -9.31
CA LEU A 118 -12.57 -8.26 -8.78
C LEU A 118 -12.51 -8.13 -7.26
N PRO A 119 -13.17 -7.12 -6.64
CA PRO A 119 -13.02 -6.82 -5.22
C PRO A 119 -13.24 -8.02 -4.30
N ASN A 120 -14.23 -8.87 -4.58
CA ASN A 120 -14.54 -10.06 -3.78
C ASN A 120 -13.46 -11.15 -3.85
N HIS A 121 -12.72 -11.21 -4.96
CA HIS A 121 -11.62 -12.16 -5.13
C HIS A 121 -10.34 -11.60 -4.51
N LEU A 122 -10.13 -10.29 -4.62
CA LEU A 122 -8.91 -9.63 -4.18
C LEU A 122 -8.91 -9.31 -2.68
N PHE A 123 -9.96 -8.66 -2.18
CA PHE A 123 -10.00 -8.13 -0.82
C PHE A 123 -10.72 -9.09 0.13
N THR A 124 -10.22 -9.18 1.36
CA THR A 124 -10.84 -9.90 2.47
C THR A 124 -11.57 -8.96 3.41
N GLU A 125 -10.98 -7.79 3.66
CA GLU A 125 -11.53 -6.77 4.56
C GLU A 125 -11.43 -5.39 3.92
N VAL A 126 -12.40 -4.55 4.26
CA VAL A 126 -12.40 -3.11 3.99
C VAL A 126 -12.51 -2.37 5.31
N ARG A 127 -11.67 -1.35 5.49
CA ARG A 127 -11.72 -0.41 6.61
C ARG A 127 -11.82 1.00 6.06
N PHE A 128 -12.83 1.72 6.50
CA PHE A 128 -13.00 3.12 6.13
C PHE A 128 -12.16 4.04 7.00
N ASP A 129 -12.05 5.30 6.59
CA ASP A 129 -11.37 6.33 7.37
C ASP A 129 -11.97 6.39 8.79
N PRO A 130 -11.18 6.20 9.86
CA PRO A 130 -11.70 6.12 11.22
C PRO A 130 -12.24 7.46 11.74
N ARG A 131 -12.01 8.55 11.01
CA ARG A 131 -12.57 9.86 11.34
C ARG A 131 -14.04 9.99 10.91
N LEU A 132 -14.56 9.06 10.10
CA LEU A 132 -15.95 9.08 9.69
C LEU A 132 -16.89 8.96 10.88
N THR A 133 -17.99 9.69 10.79
CA THR A 133 -19.10 9.48 11.72
C THR A 133 -19.81 8.17 11.41
N ALA A 134 -20.46 7.57 12.42
CA ALA A 134 -21.07 6.26 12.30
C ALA A 134 -22.13 6.17 11.18
N PHE A 135 -22.85 7.26 10.90
CA PHE A 135 -23.85 7.27 9.82
C PHE A 135 -23.18 7.26 8.45
N GLU A 136 -22.12 8.05 8.24
CA GLU A 136 -21.38 8.07 6.97
C GLU A 136 -20.75 6.72 6.69
N ARG A 137 -20.17 6.10 7.71
CA ARG A 137 -19.65 4.74 7.60
C ARG A 137 -20.73 3.76 7.10
N ARG A 138 -21.93 3.80 7.66
CA ARG A 138 -23.05 2.93 7.21
C ARG A 138 -23.45 3.21 5.75
N GLU A 139 -23.51 4.48 5.34
CA GLU A 139 -23.79 4.84 3.94
C GLU A 139 -22.74 4.24 2.96
N ARG A 140 -21.46 4.26 3.36
CA ARG A 140 -20.35 3.66 2.60
C ARG A 140 -20.46 2.14 2.53
N GLU A 141 -20.73 1.50 3.67
CA GLU A 141 -20.96 0.06 3.74
C GLU A 141 -22.12 -0.37 2.84
N GLU A 142 -23.26 0.32 2.93
CA GLU A 142 -24.43 0.06 2.08
C GLU A 142 -24.11 0.25 0.59
N THR A 143 -23.33 1.27 0.25
CA THR A 143 -22.90 1.51 -1.13
C THR A 143 -22.08 0.33 -1.66
N LEU A 144 -21.08 -0.12 -0.90
CA LEU A 144 -20.27 -1.28 -1.31
C LEU A 144 -21.10 -2.58 -1.36
N ARG A 145 -22.05 -2.78 -0.44
CA ARG A 145 -22.98 -3.91 -0.50
C ARG A 145 -23.86 -3.88 -1.74
N LYS A 146 -24.40 -2.73 -2.13
CA LYS A 146 -25.18 -2.56 -3.37
C LYS A 146 -24.35 -2.82 -4.63
N LEU A 147 -23.05 -2.54 -4.58
CA LEU A 147 -22.09 -2.89 -5.63
C LEU A 147 -21.66 -4.37 -5.61
N GLY A 148 -22.19 -5.17 -4.67
CA GLY A 148 -21.97 -6.61 -4.59
C GLY A 148 -20.75 -7.03 -3.77
N TYR A 149 -20.16 -6.15 -2.96
CA TYR A 149 -19.06 -6.55 -2.08
C TYR A 149 -19.54 -7.48 -0.95
N GLU A 150 -18.92 -8.64 -0.83
CA GLU A 150 -19.30 -9.69 0.13
C GLU A 150 -18.37 -9.76 1.35
N GLY A 151 -17.18 -9.15 1.26
CA GLY A 151 -16.19 -9.20 2.34
C GLY A 151 -16.58 -8.47 3.63
N THR A 152 -15.69 -8.50 4.61
CA THR A 152 -15.95 -7.96 5.94
C THR A 152 -15.61 -6.48 6.02
N PHE A 153 -16.39 -5.72 6.78
CA PHE A 153 -16.06 -4.36 7.19
C PHE A 153 -15.48 -4.40 8.61
N VAL A 154 -14.31 -3.80 8.80
CA VAL A 154 -13.64 -3.75 10.10
C VAL A 154 -13.33 -2.32 10.48
N ASP A 155 -13.47 -2.00 11.75
CA ASP A 155 -13.07 -0.71 12.29
C ASP A 155 -11.56 -0.51 12.25
N ASP A 156 -11.14 0.70 11.92
CA ASP A 156 -9.73 1.10 12.04
C ASP A 156 -9.49 1.74 13.41
N GLY A 157 -8.80 1.01 14.29
CA GLY A 157 -8.43 1.49 15.62
C GLY A 157 -7.23 2.44 15.65
N SER A 158 -6.60 2.74 14.50
CA SER A 158 -5.35 3.50 14.44
C SER A 158 -5.42 4.93 14.98
N TYR A 159 -6.62 5.52 15.03
CA TYR A 159 -6.86 6.86 15.58
C TYR A 159 -7.54 6.84 16.96
N VAL A 160 -7.70 5.68 17.59
CA VAL A 160 -8.20 5.63 18.97
C VAL A 160 -7.10 6.15 19.89
N PRO A 161 -7.27 7.30 20.56
CA PRO A 161 -6.27 7.77 21.50
C PRO A 161 -6.17 6.76 22.63
N VAL A 162 -4.98 6.20 22.83
CA VAL A 162 -4.66 5.47 24.05
C VAL A 162 -4.51 6.51 25.15
N LEU A 163 -5.60 6.81 25.84
CA LEU A 163 -5.56 7.63 27.04
C LEU A 163 -4.96 6.77 28.16
N THR A 164 -3.68 6.95 28.44
CA THR A 164 -3.07 6.41 29.65
C THR A 164 -3.61 7.20 30.84
N LEU A 165 -4.61 6.65 31.50
CA LEU A 165 -5.06 7.12 32.80
C LEU A 165 -3.97 6.79 33.82
N VAL A 166 -3.22 7.82 34.23
CA VAL A 166 -2.33 7.74 35.38
C VAL A 166 -3.15 8.14 36.61
N PRO A 167 -3.59 7.20 37.45
CA PRO A 167 -4.20 7.57 38.73
C PRO A 167 -3.12 8.25 39.57
N LEU A 168 -3.30 9.54 39.85
CA LEU A 168 -2.41 10.26 40.76
C LEU A 168 -2.72 9.80 42.19
N PRO A 169 -1.77 9.20 42.92
CA PRO A 169 -1.97 8.94 44.34
C PRO A 169 -2.12 10.25 45.11
N ASN A 170 -3.06 10.27 46.06
CA ASN A 170 -3.18 11.38 47.01
C ASN A 170 -1.97 11.38 47.95
N GLY A 171 -0.95 12.19 47.65
CA GLY A 171 0.22 12.37 48.53
C GLY A 171 1.57 12.29 47.81
N TRP A 172 1.73 13.00 46.70
CA TRP A 172 3.07 13.17 46.12
C TRP A 172 3.96 13.92 47.12
N PRO A 173 5.14 13.40 47.48
CA PRO A 173 6.09 14.18 48.26
C PRO A 173 6.44 15.44 47.47
N SER A 174 6.37 16.59 48.13
CA SER A 174 6.84 17.84 47.52
C SER A 174 8.29 17.65 47.05
N PRO A 175 8.63 18.10 45.84
CA PRO A 175 10.02 18.11 45.42
C PRO A 175 10.80 19.03 46.37
N GLU A 176 11.73 18.45 47.11
CA GLU A 176 12.73 19.18 47.91
C GLU A 176 13.67 20.00 47.03
#